data_AF-A0A8C3CCT3-F1
#
_entry.id   AF-A0A8C3CCT3-F1
#
_cell.length_a   1.000
_cell.length_b   1.000
_cell.length_c   1.000
_cell.angle_alpha   90.00
_cell.angle_beta   90.00
_cell.angle_gamma   90.00
#
_symmetry.space_group_name_H-M   'P 1'
#
loop_
_entity.id
_entity.type
_entity.pdbx_description
1 polymer ?
#
loop_
_entity_poly.entity_id
_entity_poly.type
_entity_poly.pdbx_seq_one_letter_code
_entity_poly.pdbx_strand_id
1 'polypeptide(L)'
;MDGAPPPASPTGLSAYVAVSQLLGLTLLAATGAWLGRYRGGVAWQGQLQFNVHPLCMVLGMVFLQGDALLVYRVFRNEAKRSTKMLHALLHGLALVIALVGIVAVFESHRAKGIADMYSLHSWCGMAAFVLYLVQWLLGCGFFLAPGASFSLRSRYKPQHIFVGIALFALSIATCLLGITEMLLFNIRDSYSQFVPEGVLANTVGLLLVAFGLVVGYVLTRDEWKRPPLAEELALSMDFKTLTEGESPGGSQ
;
A
#
# COMPACT_ATOMS: atom_id res chain seq x y z
N MET A 1 -17.80 34.59 11.26
CA MET A 1 -17.13 33.27 11.28
C MET A 1 -18.14 32.28 10.75
N ASP A 2 -18.37 32.27 9.43
CA ASP A 2 -19.35 31.37 8.81
C ASP A 2 -18.61 30.55 7.76
N GLY A 3 -17.83 29.59 8.24
CA GLY A 3 -17.27 28.55 7.39
C GLY A 3 -18.42 27.64 6.98
N ALA A 4 -18.68 27.55 5.66
CA ALA A 4 -19.63 26.59 5.12
C ALA A 4 -19.36 25.20 5.73
N PRO A 5 -20.40 24.44 6.12
CA PRO A 5 -20.20 23.11 6.69
C PRO A 5 -19.36 22.27 5.74
N PRO A 6 -18.41 21.47 6.26
CA PRO A 6 -17.58 20.62 5.41
C PRO A 6 -18.50 19.74 4.54
N PRO A 7 -18.17 19.55 3.26
CA PRO A 7 -18.98 18.75 2.36
C PRO A 7 -19.20 17.37 2.99
N ALA A 8 -20.46 16.94 3.03
CA ALA A 8 -20.84 15.66 3.61
C ALA A 8 -19.98 14.54 3.00
N SER A 9 -19.45 13.65 3.84
CA SER A 9 -18.71 12.48 3.37
C SER A 9 -19.61 11.71 2.40
N PRO A 10 -19.11 11.27 1.23
CA PRO A 10 -19.93 10.51 0.30
C PRO A 10 -20.47 9.26 1.00
N THR A 11 -21.75 8.97 0.77
CA THR A 11 -22.43 7.82 1.35
C THR A 11 -21.60 6.55 1.16
N GLY A 12 -21.37 5.82 2.26
CA GLY A 12 -20.68 4.52 2.26
C GLY A 12 -19.15 4.57 2.38
N LEU A 13 -18.47 5.68 2.11
CA LEU A 13 -16.99 5.71 2.17
C LEU A 13 -16.46 5.31 3.56
N SER A 14 -17.03 5.86 4.63
CA SER A 14 -16.64 5.54 6.01
C SER A 14 -16.84 4.06 6.36
N ALA A 15 -17.93 3.45 5.88
CA ALA A 15 -18.21 2.05 6.09
C ALA A 15 -17.17 1.14 5.40
N TYR A 16 -16.84 1.41 4.13
CA TYR A 16 -15.83 0.62 3.41
C TYR A 16 -14.42 0.80 3.97
N VAL A 17 -14.08 2.00 4.44
CA VAL A 17 -12.82 2.24 5.16
C VAL A 17 -12.81 1.49 6.49
N ALA A 18 -13.90 1.49 7.26
CA ALA A 18 -13.98 0.71 8.49
C ALA A 18 -13.83 -0.79 8.22
N VAL A 19 -14.47 -1.31 7.18
CA VAL A 19 -14.32 -2.70 6.74
C VAL A 19 -12.87 -2.99 6.32
N SER A 20 -12.20 -2.09 5.58
CA SER A 20 -10.79 -2.29 5.21
C SER A 20 -9.89 -2.36 6.44
N GLN A 21 -10.12 -1.49 7.44
CA GLN A 21 -9.35 -1.51 8.68
C GLN A 21 -9.60 -2.78 9.49
N LEU A 22 -10.85 -3.21 9.65
CA LEU A 22 -11.19 -4.46 10.34
C LEU A 22 -10.55 -5.68 9.66
N LEU A 23 -10.64 -5.76 8.33
CA LEU A 23 -10.00 -6.82 7.56
C LEU A 23 -8.48 -6.79 7.70
N GLY A 24 -7.86 -5.62 7.59
CA GLY A 24 -6.41 -5.45 7.70
C GLY A 24 -5.86 -5.82 9.08
N LEU A 25 -6.53 -5.38 10.15
CA LEU A 25 -6.17 -5.75 11.52
C LEU A 25 -6.39 -7.24 11.77
N THR A 26 -7.48 -7.82 11.25
CA THR A 26 -7.73 -9.27 11.34
C THR A 26 -6.67 -10.07 10.59
N LEU A 27 -6.26 -9.61 9.40
CA LEU A 27 -5.18 -10.19 8.61
C LEU A 27 -3.85 -10.19 9.37
N LEU A 28 -3.49 -9.07 10.01
CA LEU A 28 -2.27 -8.97 10.81
C LEU A 28 -2.33 -9.89 12.03
N ALA A 29 -3.46 -9.91 12.75
CA ALA A 29 -3.66 -10.75 13.92
C ALA A 29 -3.61 -12.25 13.54
N ALA A 30 -4.26 -12.65 12.45
CA ALA A 30 -4.25 -14.02 11.96
C ALA A 30 -2.84 -14.44 11.49
N THR A 31 -2.10 -13.55 10.82
CA THR A 31 -0.70 -13.79 10.44
C THR A 31 0.18 -14.00 11.68
N GLY A 32 0.06 -13.11 12.68
CA GLY A 32 0.78 -13.26 13.95
C GLY A 32 0.41 -14.53 14.72
N ALA A 33 -0.90 -14.88 14.76
CA ALA A 33 -1.39 -16.09 15.38
C ALA A 33 -0.87 -17.35 14.68
N TRP A 34 -0.83 -17.35 13.34
CA TRP A 34 -0.27 -18.46 12.57
C TRP A 34 1.22 -18.67 12.89
N LEU A 35 2.02 -17.62 12.81
CA LEU A 35 3.45 -17.70 13.10
C LEU A 35 3.73 -18.07 14.57
N GLY A 36 2.97 -17.48 15.50
CA GLY A 36 3.10 -17.76 16.93
C GLY A 36 2.73 -19.18 17.31
N ARG A 37 1.58 -19.67 16.81
CA ARG A 37 1.02 -20.94 17.25
C ARG A 37 1.67 -22.15 16.57
N TYR A 38 2.06 -22.01 15.30
CA TYR A 38 2.51 -23.13 14.47
C TYR A 38 3.97 -23.02 14.00
N ARG A 39 4.56 -21.81 14.00
CA ARG A 39 5.96 -21.59 13.58
C ARG A 39 6.90 -21.20 14.70
N GLY A 40 6.44 -21.26 15.95
CA GLY A 40 7.28 -21.02 17.14
C GLY A 40 7.53 -19.54 17.44
N GLY A 41 6.84 -18.62 16.78
CA GLY A 41 6.96 -17.18 17.00
C GLY A 41 7.90 -16.47 16.03
N VAL A 42 8.30 -15.25 16.39
CA VAL A 42 9.14 -14.37 15.57
C VAL A 42 10.31 -13.89 16.42
N ALA A 43 11.54 -14.04 15.91
CA ALA A 43 12.74 -13.53 16.55
C ALA A 43 13.74 -13.07 15.49
N TRP A 44 14.59 -12.09 15.81
CA TRP A 44 15.60 -11.59 14.88
C TRP A 44 16.75 -12.57 14.65
N GLN A 45 17.00 -13.50 15.57
CA GLN A 45 18.11 -14.46 15.49
C GLN A 45 17.61 -15.90 15.54
N GLY A 46 18.42 -16.79 14.96
CA GLY A 46 18.19 -18.24 15.01
C GLY A 46 17.13 -18.72 14.04
N GLN A 47 16.54 -19.88 14.34
CA GLN A 47 15.66 -20.58 13.40
C GLN A 47 14.38 -19.81 13.06
N LEU A 48 13.93 -18.93 13.97
CA LEU A 48 12.72 -18.11 13.85
C LEU A 48 12.92 -16.85 13.00
N GLN A 49 14.14 -16.53 12.57
CA GLN A 49 14.43 -15.33 11.78
C GLN A 49 13.64 -15.27 10.48
N PHE A 50 13.41 -16.42 9.84
CA PHE A 50 12.58 -16.51 8.65
C PHE A 50 11.16 -15.95 8.89
N ASN A 51 10.58 -16.14 10.09
CA ASN A 51 9.21 -15.73 10.39
C ASN A 51 9.06 -14.19 10.47
N VAL A 52 10.16 -13.43 10.55
CA VAL A 52 10.14 -11.97 10.40
C VAL A 52 9.65 -11.58 9.01
N HIS A 53 10.06 -12.34 7.97
CA HIS A 53 9.73 -12.06 6.59
C HIS A 53 8.22 -11.97 6.31
N PRO A 54 7.40 -13.02 6.52
CA PRO A 54 5.97 -12.96 6.23
C PRO A 54 5.25 -11.89 7.05
N LEU A 55 5.64 -11.68 8.31
CA LEU A 55 5.05 -10.62 9.14
C LEU A 55 5.33 -9.23 8.57
N CYS A 56 6.58 -8.96 8.20
CA CYS A 56 6.98 -7.70 7.57
C CYS A 56 6.33 -7.49 6.19
N MET A 57 6.20 -8.53 5.36
CA MET A 57 5.55 -8.43 4.05
C MET A 57 4.07 -8.08 4.19
N VAL A 58 3.33 -8.76 5.07
CA VAL A 58 1.91 -8.48 5.30
C VAL A 58 1.70 -7.09 5.92
N LEU A 59 2.55 -6.69 6.87
CA LEU A 59 2.46 -5.37 7.49
C LEU A 59 2.83 -4.24 6.52
N GLY A 60 3.98 -4.32 5.87
CA GLY A 60 4.50 -3.26 5.01
C GLY A 60 3.82 -3.23 3.64
N MET A 61 3.97 -4.31 2.89
CA MET A 61 3.61 -4.36 1.46
C MET A 61 2.13 -4.69 1.21
N VAL A 62 1.36 -4.99 2.26
CA VAL A 62 -0.09 -5.18 2.13
C VAL A 62 -0.85 -4.16 2.97
N PHE A 63 -0.76 -4.23 4.30
CA PHE A 63 -1.58 -3.37 5.16
C PHE A 63 -1.24 -1.89 5.02
N LEU A 64 0.01 -1.49 5.30
CA LEU A 64 0.44 -0.10 5.22
C LEU A 64 0.42 0.44 3.79
N GLN A 65 0.79 -0.38 2.80
CA GLN A 65 0.64 -0.02 1.38
C GLN A 65 -0.82 0.24 1.01
N GLY A 66 -1.75 -0.59 1.46
CA GLY A 66 -3.19 -0.42 1.25
C GLY A 66 -3.70 0.87 1.87
N ASP A 67 -3.34 1.14 3.12
CA ASP A 67 -3.69 2.38 3.82
C ASP A 67 -3.14 3.61 3.11
N ALA A 68 -1.87 3.57 2.68
CA ALA A 68 -1.23 4.65 1.94
C ALA A 68 -1.98 4.97 0.63
N LEU A 69 -2.48 3.96 -0.08
CA LEU A 69 -3.32 4.16 -1.28
C LEU A 69 -4.66 4.85 -0.95
N LEU A 70 -5.23 4.58 0.23
CA LEU A 70 -6.51 5.15 0.66
C LEU A 70 -6.39 6.56 1.27
N VAL A 71 -5.20 7.06 1.58
CA VAL A 71 -4.98 8.37 2.23
C VAL A 71 -5.75 9.51 1.55
N TYR A 72 -5.73 9.60 0.21
CA TYR A 72 -6.45 10.65 -0.52
C TYR A 72 -7.97 10.48 -0.52
N ARG A 73 -8.49 9.31 -0.12
CA ARG A 73 -9.92 9.04 0.03
C ARG A 73 -10.37 9.40 1.44
N VAL A 74 -9.61 8.94 2.43
CA VAL A 74 -9.90 9.15 3.86
C VAL A 74 -9.74 10.64 4.23
N PHE A 75 -8.59 11.23 3.89
CA PHE A 75 -8.26 12.61 4.22
C PHE A 75 -8.60 13.56 3.06
N ARG A 76 -9.77 13.36 2.44
CA ARG A 76 -10.21 14.10 1.25
C ARG A 76 -10.47 15.59 1.50
N ASN A 77 -10.76 15.96 2.74
CA ASN A 77 -11.05 17.35 3.11
C ASN A 77 -9.82 18.07 3.71
N GLU A 78 -8.69 17.36 3.82
CA GLU A 78 -7.46 17.92 4.39
C GLU A 78 -6.62 18.65 3.35
N ALA A 79 -5.74 19.53 3.84
CA ALA A 79 -4.78 20.26 3.02
C ALA A 79 -3.92 19.30 2.18
N LYS A 80 -3.83 19.56 0.87
CA LYS A 80 -3.18 18.67 -0.10
C LYS A 80 -1.74 18.35 0.24
N ARG A 81 -1.03 19.32 0.83
CA ARG A 81 0.36 19.15 1.28
C ARG A 81 0.44 18.09 2.39
N SER A 82 -0.43 18.17 3.38
CA SER A 82 -0.51 17.21 4.48
C SER A 82 -0.88 15.81 3.98
N THR A 83 -1.89 15.70 3.12
CA THR A 83 -2.30 14.42 2.51
C THR A 83 -1.16 13.80 1.69
N LYS A 84 -0.42 14.60 0.92
CA LYS A 84 0.77 14.15 0.18
C LYS A 84 1.87 13.65 1.10
N MET A 85 2.17 14.39 2.17
CA MET A 85 3.18 14.00 3.14
C MET A 85 2.82 12.69 3.84
N LEU A 86 1.57 12.55 4.30
CA LEU A 86 1.09 11.32 4.94
C LEU A 86 1.19 10.12 3.98
N HIS A 87 0.75 10.27 2.74
CA HIS A 87 0.87 9.24 1.70
C HIS A 87 2.31 8.80 1.49
N ALA A 88 3.24 9.76 1.37
CA ALA A 88 4.66 9.45 1.18
C ALA A 88 5.29 8.81 2.43
N LEU A 89 4.92 9.27 3.63
CA LEU A 89 5.42 8.72 4.89
C LEU A 89 4.97 7.27 5.11
N LEU A 90 3.69 6.96 4.84
CA LEU A 90 3.18 5.59 4.97
C LEU A 90 3.85 4.63 3.97
N HIS A 91 4.01 5.04 2.70
CA HIS A 91 4.75 4.25 1.72
C HIS A 91 6.24 4.09 2.09
N GLY A 92 6.86 5.12 2.66
CA GLY A 92 8.25 5.07 3.15
C GLY A 92 8.41 4.11 4.33
N LEU A 93 7.48 4.13 5.29
CA LEU A 93 7.45 3.19 6.41
C LEU A 93 7.25 1.75 5.92
N ALA A 94 6.33 1.54 4.96
CA ALA A 94 6.13 0.25 4.33
C ALA A 94 7.42 -0.29 3.67
N LEU A 95 8.17 0.57 2.95
CA LEU A 95 9.46 0.21 2.35
C LEU A 95 10.50 -0.21 3.39
N VAL A 96 10.61 0.52 4.49
CA VAL A 96 11.56 0.19 5.57
C VAL A 96 11.21 -1.16 6.21
N ILE A 97 9.93 -1.39 6.52
CA ILE A 97 9.48 -2.66 7.10
C ILE A 97 9.69 -3.82 6.12
N ALA A 98 9.42 -3.62 4.82
CA ALA A 98 9.67 -4.62 3.80
C ALA A 98 11.17 -4.93 3.67
N LEU A 99 12.03 -3.91 3.71
CA LEU A 99 13.49 -4.11 3.69
C LEU A 99 13.95 -4.98 4.87
N VAL A 100 13.42 -4.75 6.07
CA VAL A 100 13.71 -5.59 7.25
C VAL A 100 13.31 -7.06 6.99
N GLY A 101 12.13 -7.30 6.43
CA GLY A 101 11.68 -8.65 6.08
C GLY A 101 12.52 -9.33 5.00
N ILE A 102 13.03 -8.57 4.02
CA ILE A 102 13.93 -9.09 2.99
C ILE A 102 15.29 -9.43 3.60
N VAL A 103 15.88 -8.52 4.40
CA VAL A 103 17.15 -8.79 5.09
C VAL A 103 17.04 -10.06 5.94
N ALA A 104 15.95 -10.22 6.69
CA ALA A 104 15.73 -11.40 7.53
C ALA A 104 15.69 -12.72 6.73
N VAL A 105 15.09 -12.74 5.53
CA VAL A 105 15.04 -13.98 4.73
C VAL A 105 16.41 -14.33 4.14
N PHE A 106 17.15 -13.35 3.62
CA PHE A 106 18.50 -13.56 3.10
C PHE A 106 19.49 -13.99 4.20
N GLU A 107 19.40 -13.41 5.40
CA GLU A 107 20.21 -13.84 6.54
C GLU A 107 19.83 -15.26 7.00
N SER A 108 18.54 -15.59 7.04
CA SER A 108 18.09 -16.94 7.40
C SER A 108 18.55 -18.00 6.39
N HIS A 109 18.47 -17.71 5.09
CA HIS A 109 18.96 -18.60 4.04
C HIS A 109 20.47 -18.82 4.14
N ARG A 110 21.25 -17.75 4.32
CA ARG A 110 22.70 -17.82 4.52
C ARG A 110 23.07 -18.70 5.71
N ALA A 111 22.38 -18.53 6.84
CA ALA A 111 22.61 -19.32 8.04
C ALA A 111 22.26 -20.81 7.87
N LYS A 112 21.33 -21.14 6.95
CA LYS A 112 20.86 -22.50 6.67
C LYS A 112 21.51 -23.15 5.44
N GLY A 113 22.34 -22.42 4.69
CA GLY A 113 22.91 -22.89 3.42
C GLY A 113 21.88 -23.08 2.31
N ILE A 114 20.77 -22.34 2.33
CA ILE A 114 19.71 -22.39 1.31
C ILE A 114 20.06 -21.40 0.19
N ALA A 115 19.84 -21.80 -1.07
CA ALA A 115 20.05 -20.90 -2.21
C ALA A 115 19.02 -19.77 -2.23
N ASP A 116 19.47 -18.56 -2.58
CA ASP A 116 18.60 -17.41 -2.75
C ASP A 116 18.01 -17.33 -4.17
N MET A 117 16.90 -16.60 -4.31
CA MET A 117 16.37 -16.13 -5.60
C MET A 117 16.09 -17.22 -6.66
N TYR A 118 15.73 -18.44 -6.25
CA TYR A 118 15.41 -19.53 -7.19
C TYR A 118 13.91 -19.73 -7.44
N SER A 119 13.03 -19.19 -6.57
CA SER A 119 11.59 -19.41 -6.65
C SER A 119 10.86 -18.27 -7.35
N LEU A 120 9.67 -18.56 -7.94
CA LEU A 120 8.86 -17.52 -8.57
C LEU A 120 8.41 -16.46 -7.55
N HIS A 121 8.09 -16.87 -6.32
CA HIS A 121 7.82 -15.94 -5.22
C HIS A 121 8.98 -14.95 -5.03
N SER A 122 10.22 -15.42 -5.02
CA SER A 122 11.39 -14.56 -4.83
C SER A 122 11.59 -13.57 -5.98
N TRP A 123 11.40 -14.00 -7.23
CA TRP A 123 11.50 -13.12 -8.41
C TRP A 123 10.42 -12.04 -8.42
N CYS A 124 9.17 -12.43 -8.21
CA CYS A 124 8.05 -11.48 -8.10
C CYS A 124 8.22 -10.53 -6.92
N GLY A 125 8.66 -11.03 -5.76
CA GLY A 125 8.87 -10.21 -4.56
C GLY A 125 9.99 -9.20 -4.69
N MET A 126 11.12 -9.59 -5.27
CA MET A 126 12.21 -8.64 -5.54
C MET A 126 11.80 -7.60 -6.58
N ALA A 127 11.11 -8.00 -7.66
CA ALA A 127 10.57 -7.07 -8.64
C ALA A 127 9.58 -6.09 -7.99
N ALA A 128 8.66 -6.57 -7.16
CA ALA A 128 7.71 -5.73 -6.43
C ALA A 128 8.43 -4.72 -5.53
N PHE A 129 9.41 -5.15 -4.74
CA PHE A 129 10.16 -4.27 -3.83
C PHE A 129 10.94 -3.19 -4.59
N VAL A 130 11.70 -3.56 -5.62
CA VAL A 130 12.51 -2.62 -6.41
C VAL A 130 11.62 -1.61 -7.14
N LEU A 131 10.56 -2.08 -7.82
CA LEU A 131 9.63 -1.21 -8.53
C LEU A 131 8.87 -0.29 -7.56
N TYR A 132 8.53 -0.76 -6.36
CA TYR A 132 7.89 0.04 -5.33
C TYR A 132 8.82 1.12 -4.76
N LEU A 133 10.11 0.83 -4.58
CA LEU A 133 11.11 1.84 -4.23
C LEU A 133 11.24 2.91 -5.32
N VAL A 134 11.35 2.51 -6.59
CA VAL A 134 11.42 3.44 -7.72
C VAL A 134 10.14 4.30 -7.79
N GLN A 135 8.97 3.68 -7.65
CA GLN A 135 7.67 4.35 -7.63
C GLN A 135 7.60 5.40 -6.51
N TRP A 136 8.11 5.08 -5.32
CA TRP A 136 8.14 6.01 -4.19
C TRP A 136 9.09 7.19 -4.44
N LEU A 137 10.31 6.92 -4.91
CA LEU A 137 11.30 7.97 -5.23
C LEU A 137 10.78 8.91 -6.33
N LEU A 138 10.23 8.36 -7.41
CA LEU A 138 9.60 9.14 -8.47
C LEU A 138 8.40 9.93 -7.96
N GLY A 139 7.54 9.32 -7.14
CA GLY A 139 6.41 9.99 -6.51
C GLY A 139 6.83 11.20 -5.66
N CYS A 140 7.86 11.06 -4.84
CA CYS A 140 8.45 12.14 -4.06
C CYS A 140 9.03 13.24 -4.96
N GLY A 141 9.82 12.87 -5.97
CA GLY A 141 10.42 13.82 -6.91
C GLY A 141 9.39 14.61 -7.73
N PHE A 142 8.35 13.95 -8.23
CA PHE A 142 7.32 14.61 -9.04
C PHE A 142 6.33 15.40 -8.19
N PHE A 143 5.86 14.86 -7.05
CA PHE A 143 4.68 15.41 -6.36
C PHE A 143 4.97 16.13 -5.04
N LEU A 144 6.14 15.92 -4.41
CA LEU A 144 6.56 16.61 -3.19
C LEU A 144 7.65 17.66 -3.43
N ALA A 145 8.65 17.35 -4.26
CA ALA A 145 9.71 18.31 -4.56
C ALA A 145 9.21 19.46 -5.46
N PRO A 146 9.68 20.70 -5.27
CA PRO A 146 9.18 21.86 -6.01
C PRO A 146 9.58 21.87 -7.49
N GLY A 147 10.59 21.09 -7.92
CA GLY A 147 11.25 21.23 -9.22
C GLY A 147 10.53 20.69 -10.47
N ALA A 148 9.51 19.83 -10.33
CA ALA A 148 8.82 19.28 -11.50
C ALA A 148 7.77 20.26 -12.07
N SER A 149 7.77 20.48 -13.39
CA SER A 149 6.78 21.34 -14.05
C SER A 149 5.37 20.75 -13.98
N PHE A 150 4.34 21.61 -14.06
CA PHE A 150 2.95 21.18 -14.04
C PHE A 150 2.61 20.19 -15.17
N SER A 151 3.09 20.46 -16.39
CA SER A 151 2.90 19.58 -17.55
C SER A 151 3.44 18.17 -17.30
N LEU A 152 4.65 18.07 -16.74
CA LEU A 152 5.28 16.79 -16.47
C LEU A 152 4.56 16.01 -15.36
N ARG A 153 4.16 16.70 -14.28
CA ARG A 153 3.34 16.12 -13.21
C ARG A 153 2.00 15.60 -13.73
N SER A 154 1.33 16.36 -14.60
CA SER A 154 0.06 15.97 -15.21
C SER A 154 0.21 14.72 -16.07
N ARG A 155 1.29 14.65 -16.87
CA ARG A 155 1.60 13.51 -17.74
C ARG A 155 1.97 12.23 -16.99
N TYR A 156 2.64 12.32 -15.83
CA TYR A 156 3.10 11.16 -15.04
C TYR A 156 2.06 10.65 -14.03
N LYS A 157 1.11 11.50 -13.61
CA LYS A 157 0.11 11.14 -12.60
C LYS A 157 -0.71 9.88 -12.94
N PRO A 158 -1.20 9.67 -14.19
CA PRO A 158 -1.95 8.47 -14.53
C PRO A 158 -1.13 7.18 -14.37
N GLN A 159 0.14 7.20 -14.78
CA GLN A 159 1.07 6.08 -14.66
C GLN A 159 1.40 5.82 -13.20
N HIS A 160 1.64 6.87 -12.41
CA HIS A 160 1.84 6.74 -10.97
C HIS A 160 0.65 6.02 -10.30
N ILE A 161 -0.58 6.40 -10.63
CA ILE A 161 -1.78 5.74 -10.08
C ILE A 161 -1.87 4.27 -10.53
N PHE A 162 -1.73 4.01 -11.83
CA PHE A 162 -1.83 2.65 -12.38
C PHE A 162 -0.76 1.73 -11.79
N VAL A 163 0.51 2.14 -11.81
CA VAL A 163 1.63 1.35 -11.29
C VAL A 163 1.48 1.13 -9.78
N GLY A 164 1.00 2.11 -9.02
CA GLY A 164 0.74 1.95 -7.59
C GLY A 164 -0.30 0.86 -7.29
N ILE A 165 -1.39 0.81 -8.05
CA ILE A 165 -2.43 -0.23 -7.93
C ILE A 165 -1.90 -1.59 -8.39
N ALA A 166 -1.18 -1.63 -9.51
CA ALA A 166 -0.59 -2.87 -10.04
C ALA A 166 0.44 -3.47 -9.06
N LEU A 167 1.28 -2.64 -8.43
CA LEU A 167 2.22 -3.08 -7.41
C LEU A 167 1.51 -3.61 -6.16
N PHE A 168 0.38 -3.04 -5.77
CA PHE A 168 -0.40 -3.57 -4.64
C PHE A 168 -0.99 -4.95 -4.95
N ALA A 169 -1.53 -5.14 -6.16
CA ALA A 169 -1.97 -6.45 -6.61
C ALA A 169 -0.80 -7.46 -6.68
N LEU A 170 0.37 -7.04 -7.16
CA LEU A 170 1.58 -7.86 -7.19
C LEU A 170 2.07 -8.23 -5.79
N SER A 171 2.03 -7.31 -4.82
CA SER A 171 2.37 -7.59 -3.42
C SER A 171 1.47 -8.68 -2.83
N ILE A 172 0.14 -8.59 -3.06
CA ILE A 172 -0.81 -9.61 -2.61
C ILE A 172 -0.53 -10.95 -3.29
N ALA A 173 -0.37 -10.97 -4.61
CA ALA A 173 -0.06 -12.19 -5.37
C ALA A 173 1.23 -12.85 -4.87
N THR A 174 2.26 -12.06 -4.59
CA THR A 174 3.54 -12.53 -4.06
C THR A 174 3.39 -13.10 -2.65
N CYS A 175 2.58 -12.48 -1.79
CA CYS A 175 2.27 -13.02 -0.46
C CYS A 175 1.55 -14.38 -0.56
N LEU A 176 0.61 -14.54 -1.50
CA LEU A 176 -0.07 -15.82 -1.73
C LEU A 176 0.91 -16.91 -2.20
N LEU A 177 1.83 -16.57 -3.10
CA LEU A 177 2.90 -17.49 -3.51
C LEU A 177 3.79 -17.87 -2.31
N GLY A 178 4.18 -16.90 -1.48
CA GLY A 178 5.03 -17.14 -0.31
C GLY A 178 4.35 -17.99 0.77
N ILE A 179 3.06 -17.77 1.03
CA ILE A 179 2.27 -18.63 1.92
C ILE A 179 2.23 -20.06 1.38
N THR A 180 1.97 -20.21 0.08
CA THR A 180 1.91 -21.53 -0.57
C THR A 180 3.26 -22.26 -0.48
N GLU A 181 4.37 -21.58 -0.82
CA GLU A 181 5.72 -22.13 -0.67
C GLU A 181 5.99 -22.54 0.78
N MET A 182 5.67 -21.69 1.76
CA MET A 182 5.88 -22.01 3.18
C MET A 182 5.10 -23.26 3.60
N LEU A 183 3.83 -23.41 3.19
CA LEU A 183 3.04 -24.60 3.52
C LEU A 183 3.61 -25.85 2.86
N LEU A 184 4.00 -25.75 1.58
CA LEU A 184 4.59 -26.89 0.85
C LEU A 184 5.97 -27.28 1.36
N PHE A 185 6.72 -26.37 1.99
CA PHE A 185 8.01 -26.71 2.60
C PHE A 185 7.88 -27.31 4.00
N ASN A 186 6.87 -26.90 4.77
CA ASN A 186 6.80 -27.27 6.19
C ASN A 186 5.76 -28.35 6.52
N ILE A 187 4.69 -28.46 5.74
CA ILE A 187 3.58 -29.39 6.02
C ILE A 187 3.12 -30.17 4.78
N ARG A 188 3.99 -30.34 3.78
CA ARG A 188 3.67 -30.95 2.47
C ARG A 188 2.75 -32.18 2.55
N ASP A 189 3.15 -33.15 3.36
CA ASP A 189 2.52 -34.47 3.39
C ASP A 189 1.19 -34.48 4.16
N SER A 190 1.01 -33.53 5.08
CA SER A 190 -0.19 -33.38 5.88
C SER A 190 -1.12 -32.26 5.39
N TYR A 191 -0.68 -31.44 4.43
CA TYR A 191 -1.43 -30.27 3.98
C TYR A 191 -2.77 -30.66 3.34
N SER A 192 -2.80 -31.72 2.55
CA SER A 192 -4.02 -32.26 1.93
C SER A 192 -5.01 -32.87 2.92
N GLN A 193 -4.60 -33.08 4.17
CA GLN A 193 -5.43 -33.63 5.25
C GLN A 193 -6.15 -32.54 6.04
N PHE A 194 -6.12 -31.28 5.58
CA PHE A 194 -6.75 -30.14 6.26
C PHE A 194 -6.27 -29.95 7.71
N VAL A 195 -4.97 -30.14 7.95
CA VAL A 195 -4.39 -29.86 9.27
C VAL A 195 -4.66 -28.39 9.68
N PRO A 196 -4.87 -28.11 10.99
CA PRO A 196 -5.31 -26.78 11.45
C PRO A 196 -4.41 -25.62 10.98
N GLU A 197 -3.11 -25.87 10.90
CA GLU A 197 -2.17 -24.88 10.35
C GLU A 197 -2.49 -24.51 8.90
N GLY A 198 -2.73 -25.50 8.04
CA GLY A 198 -3.05 -25.27 6.63
C GLY A 198 -4.34 -24.48 6.46
N VAL A 199 -5.35 -24.78 7.27
CA VAL A 199 -6.63 -24.04 7.27
C VAL A 199 -6.41 -22.58 7.68
N LEU A 200 -5.64 -22.32 8.73
CA LEU A 200 -5.37 -20.95 9.17
C LEU A 200 -4.56 -20.17 8.13
N ALA A 201 -3.52 -20.76 7.56
CA ALA A 201 -2.71 -20.12 6.53
C ALA A 201 -3.51 -19.83 5.24
N ASN A 202 -4.40 -20.74 4.83
CA ASN A 202 -5.34 -20.49 3.73
C ASN A 202 -6.33 -19.37 4.06
N THR A 203 -6.80 -19.30 5.30
CA THR A 203 -7.66 -18.21 5.77
C THR A 203 -6.92 -16.86 5.70
N VAL A 204 -5.65 -16.80 6.08
CA VAL A 204 -4.78 -15.62 5.88
C VAL A 204 -4.70 -15.26 4.38
N GLY A 205 -4.53 -16.25 3.51
CA GLY A 205 -4.58 -16.05 2.05
C GLY A 205 -5.89 -15.43 1.56
N LEU A 206 -7.03 -15.91 2.05
CA LEU A 206 -8.35 -15.34 1.71
C LEU A 206 -8.53 -13.93 2.27
N LEU A 207 -8.03 -13.65 3.47
CA LEU A 207 -8.05 -12.31 4.07
C LEU A 207 -7.21 -11.31 3.25
N LEU A 208 -6.05 -11.72 2.73
CA LEU A 208 -5.23 -10.90 1.82
C LEU A 208 -6.04 -10.48 0.58
N VAL A 209 -6.73 -11.43 -0.04
CA VAL A 209 -7.58 -11.18 -1.23
C VAL A 209 -8.75 -10.28 -0.87
N ALA A 210 -9.47 -10.57 0.22
CA ALA A 210 -10.61 -9.77 0.67
C ALA A 210 -10.21 -8.31 0.97
N PHE A 211 -9.11 -8.11 1.70
CA PHE A 211 -8.56 -6.78 1.95
C PHE A 211 -8.21 -6.06 0.65
N GLY A 212 -7.51 -6.75 -0.27
CA GLY A 212 -7.16 -6.21 -1.58
C GLY A 212 -8.37 -5.78 -2.42
N LEU A 213 -9.43 -6.59 -2.43
CA LEU A 213 -10.67 -6.29 -3.14
C LEU A 213 -11.38 -5.07 -2.56
N VAL A 214 -11.45 -4.94 -1.23
CA VAL A 214 -12.06 -3.78 -0.58
C VAL A 214 -11.26 -2.51 -0.87
N VAL A 215 -9.93 -2.54 -0.73
CA VAL A 215 -9.06 -1.39 -1.07
C VAL A 215 -9.24 -1.03 -2.55
N GLY A 216 -9.18 -2.01 -3.45
CA GLY A 216 -9.38 -1.83 -4.88
C GLY A 216 -10.74 -1.21 -5.20
N TYR A 217 -11.81 -1.71 -4.61
CA TYR A 217 -13.15 -1.15 -4.75
C TYR A 217 -13.16 0.34 -4.35
N VAL A 218 -12.61 0.67 -3.17
CA VAL A 218 -12.53 2.06 -2.69
C VAL A 218 -11.76 2.96 -3.65
N LEU A 219 -10.69 2.46 -4.28
CA LEU A 219 -9.90 3.21 -5.27
C LEU A 219 -10.63 3.42 -6.60
N THR A 220 -11.55 2.54 -6.99
CA THR A 220 -12.28 2.66 -8.26
C THR A 220 -13.46 3.63 -8.21
N ARG A 221 -13.97 4.00 -7.03
CA ARG A 221 -15.11 4.91 -6.89
C ARG A 221 -14.72 6.35 -7.18
N ASP A 222 -15.29 6.96 -8.22
CA ASP A 222 -14.98 8.34 -8.60
C ASP A 222 -15.52 9.35 -7.59
N GLU A 223 -16.70 9.11 -7.01
CA GLU A 223 -17.29 9.99 -6.00
C GLU A 223 -16.44 10.11 -4.71
N TRP A 224 -15.53 9.16 -4.49
CA TRP A 224 -14.68 9.12 -3.30
C TRP A 224 -13.33 9.82 -3.50
N LYS A 225 -13.00 10.25 -4.73
CA LYS A 225 -11.79 11.03 -5.01
C LYS A 225 -11.80 12.36 -4.24
N ARG A 226 -10.62 12.81 -3.79
CA ARG A 226 -10.45 14.12 -3.17
C ARG A 226 -10.87 15.24 -4.13
N PRO A 227 -11.84 16.09 -3.77
CA PRO A 227 -12.18 17.26 -4.57
C PRO A 227 -11.07 18.31 -4.47
N PRO A 228 -10.94 19.22 -5.45
CA PRO A 228 -10.16 20.43 -5.26
C PRO A 228 -10.78 21.27 -4.12
N LEU A 229 -9.95 21.74 -3.19
CA LEU A 229 -10.40 22.63 -2.10
C LEU A 229 -10.50 24.07 -2.61
N ALA A 230 -11.30 24.90 -1.91
CA ALA A 230 -11.56 26.30 -2.28
C ALA A 230 -10.26 27.12 -2.41
N GLU A 231 -9.29 26.90 -1.53
CA GLU A 231 -7.95 27.50 -1.58
C GLU A 231 -7.18 27.15 -2.87
N GLU A 232 -7.35 25.95 -3.40
CA GLU A 232 -6.72 25.52 -4.67
C GLU A 232 -7.43 26.10 -5.88
N LEU A 233 -8.76 26.26 -5.79
CA LEU A 233 -9.56 26.89 -6.84
C LEU A 233 -9.23 28.38 -6.96
N ALA A 234 -9.13 29.09 -5.83
CA ALA A 234 -8.76 30.51 -5.80
C ALA A 234 -7.38 30.75 -6.45
N LEU A 235 -6.37 29.97 -6.08
CA LEU A 235 -5.03 30.03 -6.70
C LEU A 235 -5.06 29.73 -8.21
N SER A 236 -5.92 28.82 -8.66
CA SER A 236 -6.04 28.48 -10.08
C SER A 236 -6.75 29.56 -10.89
N MET A 237 -7.73 30.24 -10.28
CA MET A 237 -8.42 31.38 -10.89
C MET A 237 -7.47 32.55 -11.01
N ASP A 238 -6.78 32.94 -9.94
CA ASP A 238 -5.80 34.04 -9.95
C ASP A 238 -4.71 33.82 -11.01
N PHE A 239 -4.19 32.59 -11.12
CA PHE A 239 -3.21 32.26 -12.15
C PHE A 239 -3.79 32.40 -13.56
N LYS A 240 -5.03 31.94 -13.78
CA LYS A 240 -5.72 32.08 -15.08
C LYS A 240 -5.90 33.55 -15.45
N THR A 241 -6.35 34.40 -14.51
CA THR A 241 -6.51 35.85 -14.71
C THR A 241 -5.18 36.53 -15.07
N LEU A 242 -4.09 36.14 -14.41
CA LEU A 242 -2.75 36.65 -14.69
C LEU A 242 -2.18 36.19 -16.05
N THR A 243 -2.53 34.98 -16.51
CA THR A 243 -2.04 34.45 -17.79
C THR A 243 -2.91 34.81 -18.99
N GLU A 244 -4.22 35.00 -18.79
CA GLU A 244 -5.16 35.31 -19.87
C GLU A 244 -5.37 36.81 -20.06
N GLY A 245 -4.87 37.66 -19.14
CA GLY A 245 -4.89 39.10 -19.29
C GLY A 245 -6.27 39.60 -19.72
N GLU A 246 -7.26 39.53 -18.82
CA GLU A 246 -8.44 40.39 -18.95
C GLU A 246 -7.94 41.84 -18.91
N SER A 247 -7.55 42.35 -20.09
CA SER A 247 -7.53 43.78 -20.36
C SER A 247 -8.95 44.24 -20.05
N PRO A 248 -9.16 45.22 -19.16
CA PRO A 248 -10.49 45.75 -18.92
C PRO A 248 -11.02 46.27 -20.25
N GLY A 249 -11.92 45.49 -20.84
CA GLY A 249 -12.68 45.91 -21.99
C GLY A 249 -13.66 46.98 -21.53
N GLY A 250 -13.33 48.24 -21.83
CA GLY A 250 -14.26 49.32 -22.06
C GLY A 250 -14.93 49.95 -20.84
N SER A 251 -14.62 51.22 -20.61
CA SER A 251 -15.68 52.20 -20.41
C SER A 251 -15.39 53.40 -21.32
N GLN A 252 -16.45 53.85 -21.99
CA GLN A 252 -16.51 54.94 -22.96
C GLN A 252 -16.07 56.28 -22.35
#